data_AF-A0A7Y2IUJ4-F1
#
_entry.id   AF-A0A7Y2IUJ4-F1
#
_cell.length_a   1.000
_cell.length_b   1.000
_cell.length_c   1.000
_cell.angle_alpha   90.00
_cell.angle_beta   90.00
_cell.angle_gamma   90.00
#
_symmetry.space_group_name_H-M   'P 1'
#
loop_
_entity.id
_entity.type
_entity.pdbx_description
1 polymer ?
#
loop_
_entity_poly.entity_id
_entity_poly.type
_entity_poly.pdbx_seq_one_letter_code
_entity_poly.pdbx_strand_id
1 'polypeptide(L)'
;MRRLLIAIVLVVAACGQATTIDEYFMDIESAAQDFDAATEPLTAGVDLDSDLAALAENVDPNDPEQVAQFFEDATDLAKTQTDIILSEAEVAAAAFVARLAGIDPPNAVADEHATTVQRGEALVEEIPRTRASLDAAQTLDDFADALAASPIGRLSEEFSASCRDLQAIADGEGIAVDLGCG
;
A
#
# COMPACT_ATOMS: atom_id res chain seq x y z
N MET A 1 -40.54 44.95 26.54
CA MET A 1 -39.70 45.07 25.33
C MET A 1 -38.41 44.29 25.57
N ARG A 2 -38.34 43.06 25.05
CA ARG A 2 -37.24 42.11 25.29
C ARG A 2 -36.19 42.33 24.19
N ARG A 3 -35.01 42.84 24.54
CA ARG A 3 -33.90 43.07 23.60
C ARG A 3 -33.27 41.72 23.27
N LEU A 4 -33.45 41.25 22.04
CA LEU A 4 -32.72 40.11 21.49
C LEU A 4 -31.31 40.59 21.12
N LEU A 5 -30.31 40.11 21.86
CA LEU A 5 -28.90 40.23 21.48
C LEU A 5 -28.61 39.15 20.42
N ILE A 6 -28.43 39.57 19.18
CA ILE A 6 -27.93 38.70 18.11
C ILE A 6 -26.41 38.61 18.28
N ALA A 7 -25.93 37.46 18.74
CA ALA A 7 -24.52 37.13 18.74
C ALA A 7 -24.12 36.74 17.30
N ILE A 8 -23.35 37.61 16.66
CA ILE A 8 -22.71 37.31 15.37
C ILE A 8 -21.54 36.38 15.66
N VAL A 9 -21.69 35.10 15.29
CA VAL A 9 -20.60 34.13 15.27
C VAL A 9 -19.74 34.45 14.04
N LEU A 10 -18.58 35.07 14.29
CA LEU A 10 -17.50 35.19 13.30
C LEU A 10 -16.93 33.79 13.05
N VAL A 11 -17.31 33.18 11.93
CA VAL A 11 -16.60 32.04 11.37
C VAL A 11 -15.25 32.59 10.89
N VAL A 12 -14.21 32.35 11.68
CA VAL A 12 -12.83 32.60 11.26
C VAL A 12 -12.55 31.57 10.16
N ALA A 13 -12.69 31.99 8.91
CA ALA A 13 -12.04 31.31 7.81
C ALA A 13 -10.55 31.38 8.11
N ALA A 14 -9.98 30.28 8.58
CA ALA A 14 -8.54 30.11 8.60
C ALA A 14 -8.09 30.14 7.14
N CYS A 15 -7.70 31.31 6.66
CA CYS A 15 -6.84 31.43 5.49
C CYS A 15 -5.49 30.84 5.92
N GLY A 16 -5.39 29.50 5.90
CA GLY A 16 -4.09 28.83 5.90
C GLY A 16 -3.30 29.41 4.74
N GLN A 17 -2.06 29.80 4.99
CA GLN A 17 -1.15 30.13 3.89
C GLN A 17 -1.13 28.91 2.98
N ALA A 18 -1.38 29.11 1.68
CA ALA A 18 -1.29 28.01 0.73
C ALA A 18 0.13 27.43 0.83
N THR A 19 0.22 26.13 1.06
CA THR A 19 1.48 25.37 1.08
C THR A 19 2.30 25.74 -0.14
N THR A 20 3.58 26.07 0.04
CA THR A 20 4.46 26.31 -1.10
C THR A 20 4.70 25.00 -1.85
N ILE A 21 5.10 25.09 -3.12
CA ILE A 21 5.42 23.88 -3.90
C ILE A 21 6.60 23.10 -3.30
N ASP A 22 7.58 23.80 -2.72
CA ASP A 22 8.70 23.19 -1.99
C ASP A 22 8.21 22.44 -0.75
N GLU A 23 7.43 23.08 0.12
CA GLU A 23 6.88 22.45 1.34
C GLU A 23 6.01 21.24 0.99
N TYR A 24 5.20 21.34 -0.07
CA TYR A 24 4.37 20.25 -0.56
C TYR A 24 5.20 19.02 -0.93
N PHE A 25 6.27 19.19 -1.72
CA PHE A 25 7.09 18.05 -2.14
C PHE A 25 7.95 17.49 -0.99
N MET A 26 8.38 18.33 -0.05
CA MET A 26 9.04 17.85 1.17
C MET A 26 8.09 17.02 2.05
N ASP A 27 6.82 17.40 2.15
CA ASP A 27 5.82 16.63 2.90
C ASP A 27 5.57 15.26 2.25
N ILE A 28 5.57 15.18 0.91
CA ILE A 28 5.45 13.90 0.18
C ILE A 28 6.70 13.05 0.36
N GLU A 29 7.90 13.61 0.20
CA GLU A 29 9.16 12.90 0.44
C GLU A 29 9.21 12.33 1.86
N SER A 30 8.80 13.12 2.87
CA SER A 30 8.72 12.64 4.25
C SER A 30 7.73 11.47 4.39
N ALA A 31 6.58 11.54 3.72
CA ALA A 31 5.61 10.45 3.73
C ALA A 31 6.15 9.18 3.05
N ALA A 32 6.90 9.33 1.96
CA ALA A 32 7.52 8.22 1.23
C ALA A 32 8.61 7.54 2.09
N GLN A 33 9.45 8.32 2.77
CA GLN A 33 10.46 7.79 3.70
C GLN A 33 9.85 7.01 4.86
N ASP A 34 8.73 7.49 5.42
CA ASP A 34 7.99 6.77 6.46
C ASP A 34 7.40 5.45 5.93
N PHE A 35 6.90 5.45 4.69
CA PHE A 35 6.40 4.24 4.02
C PHE A 35 7.53 3.23 3.75
N ASP A 36 8.67 3.67 3.23
CA ASP A 36 9.84 2.82 2.99
C ASP A 36 10.33 2.17 4.29
N ALA A 37 10.45 2.95 5.38
CA ALA A 37 10.83 2.44 6.69
C ALA A 37 9.81 1.43 7.26
N ALA A 38 8.51 1.63 6.97
CA ALA A 38 7.46 0.70 7.38
C ALA A 38 7.45 -0.60 6.56
N THR A 39 7.92 -0.55 5.31
CA THR A 39 7.87 -1.68 4.37
C THR A 39 9.17 -2.48 4.27
N GLU A 40 10.32 -1.91 4.68
CA GLU A 40 11.61 -2.60 4.78
C GLU A 40 11.56 -3.98 5.48
N PRO A 41 10.85 -4.16 6.63
CA PRO A 41 10.83 -5.46 7.30
C PRO A 41 9.93 -6.52 6.65
N LEU A 42 9.02 -6.14 5.72
CA LEU A 42 7.98 -7.03 5.18
C LEU A 42 8.54 -8.31 4.55
N THR A 43 9.72 -8.23 3.95
CA THR A 43 10.38 -9.36 3.27
C THR A 43 11.54 -9.94 4.07
N ALA A 44 12.02 -9.24 5.09
CA ALA A 44 13.12 -9.70 5.93
C ALA A 44 12.74 -10.87 6.85
N GLY A 45 11.45 -11.05 7.14
CA GLY A 45 10.92 -12.10 8.02
C GLY A 45 10.41 -13.36 7.32
N VAL A 46 10.47 -13.43 5.99
CA VAL A 46 9.85 -14.51 5.20
C VAL A 46 10.93 -15.33 4.49
N ASP A 47 11.11 -16.59 4.89
CA ASP A 47 12.03 -17.54 4.26
C ASP A 47 11.28 -18.81 3.83
N LEU A 48 10.48 -18.67 2.76
CA LEU A 48 9.70 -19.75 2.16
C LEU A 48 10.56 -20.98 1.82
N ASP A 49 11.79 -20.76 1.34
CA ASP A 49 12.67 -21.85 0.91
C ASP A 49 13.10 -22.71 2.09
N SER A 50 13.52 -22.09 3.20
CA SER A 50 13.89 -22.81 4.42
C SER A 50 12.67 -23.49 5.07
N ASP A 51 11.52 -22.83 5.11
CA ASP A 51 10.31 -23.38 5.71
C ASP A 51 9.75 -24.56 4.91
N LEU A 52 9.76 -24.49 3.56
CA LEU A 52 9.39 -25.61 2.70
C LEU A 52 10.39 -26.78 2.83
N ALA A 53 11.69 -26.49 2.94
CA ALA A 53 12.70 -27.52 3.16
C ALA A 53 12.49 -28.25 4.50
N ALA A 54 12.09 -27.53 5.55
CA ALA A 54 11.76 -28.11 6.84
C ALA A 54 10.52 -29.00 6.77
N LEU A 55 9.48 -28.59 6.04
CA LEU A 55 8.29 -29.43 5.79
C LEU A 55 8.66 -30.74 5.05
N ALA A 56 9.62 -30.67 4.13
CA ALA A 56 10.03 -31.82 3.32
C ALA A 56 10.98 -32.81 4.04
N GLU A 57 11.62 -32.42 5.16
CA GLU A 57 12.75 -33.15 5.77
C GLU A 57 12.44 -34.63 6.09
N ASN A 58 11.20 -34.95 6.41
CA ASN A 58 10.79 -36.29 6.86
C ASN A 58 9.71 -36.95 5.99
N VAL A 59 9.42 -36.39 4.81
CA VAL A 59 8.39 -36.94 3.91
C VAL A 59 8.94 -38.14 3.15
N ASP A 60 8.34 -39.32 3.30
CA ASP A 60 8.63 -40.46 2.42
C ASP A 60 7.91 -40.25 1.06
N PRO A 61 8.64 -40.07 -0.05
CA PRO A 61 8.03 -39.83 -1.37
C PRO A 61 7.26 -41.05 -1.92
N ASN A 62 7.38 -42.21 -1.28
CA ASN A 62 6.64 -43.42 -1.65
C ASN A 62 5.38 -43.64 -0.80
N ASP A 63 5.17 -42.83 0.24
CA ASP A 63 3.96 -42.85 1.07
C ASP A 63 2.97 -41.77 0.58
N PRO A 64 1.87 -42.15 -0.09
CA PRO A 64 0.93 -41.19 -0.66
C PRO A 64 0.21 -40.33 0.38
N GLU A 65 0.07 -40.80 1.63
CA GLU A 65 -0.55 -40.01 2.70
C GLU A 65 0.37 -38.87 3.15
N GLN A 66 1.66 -39.16 3.30
CA GLN A 66 2.66 -38.15 3.65
C GLN A 66 2.87 -37.12 2.52
N VAL A 67 2.85 -37.57 1.26
CA VAL A 67 2.95 -36.65 0.12
C VAL A 67 1.73 -35.73 0.05
N ALA A 68 0.51 -36.25 0.28
CA ALA A 68 -0.69 -35.42 0.33
C ALA A 68 -0.61 -34.38 1.47
N GLN A 69 -0.22 -34.81 2.68
CA GLN A 69 -0.07 -33.90 3.82
C GLN A 69 0.97 -32.80 3.55
N PHE A 70 2.10 -33.12 2.92
CA PHE A 70 3.10 -32.13 2.56
C PHE A 70 2.53 -31.02 1.67
N PHE A 71 1.71 -31.35 0.68
CA PHE A 71 1.09 -30.33 -0.19
C PHE A 71 0.03 -29.49 0.55
N GLU A 72 -0.71 -30.09 1.47
CA GLU A 72 -1.64 -29.35 2.35
C GLU A 72 -0.84 -28.36 3.23
N ASP A 73 0.20 -28.83 3.92
CA ASP A 73 1.04 -28.01 4.78
C ASP A 73 1.76 -26.88 4.00
N ALA A 74 2.24 -27.19 2.79
CA ALA A 74 2.86 -26.18 1.90
C ALA A 74 1.85 -25.14 1.43
N THR A 75 0.59 -25.53 1.17
CA THR A 75 -0.49 -24.60 0.83
C THR A 75 -0.77 -23.66 2.01
N ASP A 76 -0.89 -24.21 3.22
CA ASP A 76 -1.17 -23.44 4.43
C ASP A 76 -0.02 -22.50 4.80
N LEU A 77 1.23 -22.94 4.62
CA LEU A 77 2.42 -22.10 4.77
C LEU A 77 2.39 -20.91 3.80
N ALA A 78 2.17 -21.17 2.50
CA ALA A 78 2.11 -20.13 1.47
C ALA A 78 1.01 -19.11 1.77
N LYS A 79 -0.18 -19.57 2.18
CA LYS A 79 -1.29 -18.71 2.61
C LYS A 79 -0.91 -17.85 3.81
N THR A 80 -0.39 -18.46 4.86
CA THR A 80 -0.03 -17.76 6.10
C THR A 80 1.00 -16.67 5.84
N GLN A 81 2.06 -16.97 5.10
CA GLN A 81 3.11 -16.00 4.82
C GLN A 81 2.65 -14.88 3.88
N THR A 82 1.85 -15.21 2.87
CA THR A 82 1.29 -14.20 1.97
C THR A 82 0.29 -13.30 2.69
N ASP A 83 -0.52 -13.84 3.61
CA ASP A 83 -1.44 -13.03 4.42
C ASP A 83 -0.69 -12.06 5.32
N ILE A 84 0.40 -12.48 5.95
CA ILE A 84 1.27 -11.60 6.75
C ILE A 84 1.76 -10.44 5.88
N ILE A 85 2.41 -10.74 4.75
CA ILE A 85 2.94 -9.72 3.82
C ILE A 85 1.85 -8.75 3.38
N LEU A 86 0.72 -9.27 2.90
CA LEU A 86 -0.37 -8.44 2.41
C LEU A 86 -1.02 -7.61 3.52
N SER A 87 -1.15 -8.15 4.73
CA SER A 87 -1.74 -7.42 5.86
C SER A 87 -0.86 -6.25 6.32
N GLU A 88 0.45 -6.45 6.39
CA GLU A 88 1.38 -5.42 6.80
C GLU A 88 1.56 -4.37 5.70
N ALA A 89 1.61 -4.81 4.43
CA ALA A 89 1.57 -3.93 3.27
C ALA A 89 0.28 -3.09 3.20
N GLU A 90 -0.88 -3.68 3.53
CA GLU A 90 -2.16 -2.96 3.62
C GLU A 90 -2.08 -1.81 4.62
N VAL A 91 -1.57 -2.08 5.83
CA VAL A 91 -1.44 -1.07 6.89
C VAL A 91 -0.50 0.06 6.46
N ALA A 92 0.68 -0.29 5.92
CA ALA A 92 1.65 0.70 5.47
C ALA A 92 1.10 1.55 4.31
N ALA A 93 0.52 0.91 3.29
CA ALA A 93 -0.04 1.60 2.12
C ALA A 93 -1.23 2.49 2.50
N ALA A 94 -2.12 2.02 3.38
CA ALA A 94 -3.24 2.81 3.87
C ALA A 94 -2.76 4.06 4.64
N ALA A 95 -1.74 3.91 5.49
CA ALA A 95 -1.16 5.03 6.22
C ALA A 95 -0.51 6.05 5.28
N PHE A 96 0.24 5.59 4.27
CA PHE A 96 0.86 6.45 3.27
C PHE A 96 -0.19 7.22 2.44
N VAL A 97 -1.19 6.52 1.90
CA VAL A 97 -2.26 7.15 1.10
C VAL A 97 -3.07 8.13 1.94
N ALA A 98 -3.37 7.81 3.20
CA ALA A 98 -4.04 8.75 4.10
C ALA A 98 -3.18 9.99 4.40
N ARG A 99 -1.86 9.82 4.51
CA ARG A 99 -0.92 10.94 4.66
C ARG A 99 -0.93 11.82 3.41
N LEU A 100 -0.84 11.25 2.22
CA LEU A 100 -0.93 11.99 0.95
C LEU A 100 -2.25 12.76 0.85
N ALA A 101 -3.40 12.10 1.09
CA ALA A 101 -4.71 12.74 1.03
C ALA A 101 -4.89 13.90 2.03
N GLY A 102 -4.07 13.94 3.09
CA GLY A 102 -4.07 15.01 4.09
C GLY A 102 -3.16 16.20 3.75
N ILE A 103 -2.38 16.13 2.67
CA ILE A 103 -1.55 17.23 2.19
C ILE A 103 -2.41 18.12 1.29
N ASP A 104 -2.49 19.41 1.59
CA ASP A 104 -3.15 20.38 0.70
C ASP A 104 -2.23 20.74 -0.49
N PRO A 105 -2.54 20.32 -1.73
CA PRO A 105 -1.66 20.57 -2.87
C PRO A 105 -1.77 22.03 -3.35
N PRO A 106 -0.66 22.64 -3.77
CA PRO A 106 -0.69 23.85 -4.59
C PRO A 106 -1.45 23.62 -5.90
N ASN A 107 -2.08 24.68 -6.44
CA ASN A 107 -2.84 24.59 -7.69
C ASN A 107 -2.06 24.00 -8.88
N ALA A 108 -0.73 24.16 -8.90
CA ALA A 108 0.12 23.67 -9.98
C ALA A 108 0.25 22.13 -10.03
N VAL A 109 -0.09 21.43 -8.94
CA VAL A 109 0.08 19.97 -8.78
C VAL A 109 -1.20 19.29 -8.29
N ALA A 110 -2.31 20.03 -8.21
CA ALA A 110 -3.54 19.55 -7.57
C ALA A 110 -4.16 18.36 -8.33
N ASP A 111 -4.12 18.36 -9.67
CA ASP A 111 -4.69 17.31 -10.50
C ASP A 111 -3.85 16.01 -10.42
N GLU A 112 -2.53 16.13 -10.48
CA GLU A 112 -1.59 15.01 -10.34
C GLU A 112 -1.60 14.43 -8.92
N HIS A 113 -1.72 15.28 -7.90
CA HIS A 113 -1.89 14.86 -6.52
C HIS A 113 -3.18 14.06 -6.34
N ALA A 114 -4.32 14.59 -6.81
CA ALA A 114 -5.60 13.91 -6.72
C ALA A 114 -5.60 12.57 -7.46
N THR A 115 -4.94 12.51 -8.62
CA THR A 115 -4.76 11.27 -9.37
C THR A 115 -3.94 10.25 -8.57
N THR A 116 -2.82 10.68 -7.99
CA THR A 116 -1.95 9.81 -7.18
C THR A 116 -2.68 9.25 -5.96
N VAL A 117 -3.41 10.10 -5.22
CA VAL A 117 -4.24 9.67 -4.09
C VAL A 117 -5.29 8.65 -4.55
N GLN A 118 -6.04 8.94 -5.61
CA GLN A 118 -7.04 8.02 -6.14
C GLN A 118 -6.46 6.66 -6.53
N ARG A 119 -5.28 6.64 -7.17
CA ARG A 119 -4.61 5.37 -7.53
C ARG A 119 -4.14 4.60 -6.29
N GLY A 120 -3.62 5.31 -5.29
CA GLY A 120 -3.24 4.72 -4.01
C GLY A 120 -4.44 4.13 -3.27
N GLU A 121 -5.56 4.84 -3.22
CA GLU A 121 -6.81 4.36 -2.62
C GLU A 121 -7.31 3.09 -3.31
N ALA A 122 -7.27 3.05 -4.65
CA ALA A 122 -7.67 1.87 -5.41
C ALA A 122 -6.77 0.66 -5.11
N LEU A 123 -5.45 0.85 -4.96
CA LEU A 123 -4.52 -0.20 -4.56
C LEU A 123 -4.84 -0.71 -3.14
N VAL A 124 -4.98 0.20 -2.18
CA VAL A 124 -5.29 -0.13 -0.76
C VAL A 124 -6.60 -0.90 -0.65
N GLU A 125 -7.63 -0.51 -1.41
CA GLU A 125 -8.92 -1.19 -1.40
C GLU A 125 -8.86 -2.62 -1.99
N GLU A 126 -7.91 -2.88 -2.89
CA GLU A 126 -7.77 -4.18 -3.55
C GLU A 126 -7.05 -5.23 -2.71
N ILE A 127 -6.15 -4.81 -1.81
CA ILE A 127 -5.39 -5.71 -0.93
C ILE A 127 -6.33 -6.64 -0.13
N PRO A 128 -7.33 -6.15 0.63
CA PRO A 128 -8.21 -7.02 1.39
C PRO A 128 -9.08 -7.93 0.51
N ARG A 129 -9.42 -7.51 -0.72
CA ARG A 129 -10.13 -8.38 -1.68
C ARG A 129 -9.26 -9.53 -2.16
N THR A 130 -7.99 -9.24 -2.45
CA THR A 130 -7.01 -10.26 -2.84
C THR A 130 -6.78 -11.23 -1.69
N ARG A 131 -6.59 -10.74 -0.47
CA ARG A 131 -6.45 -11.59 0.73
C ARG A 131 -7.63 -12.55 0.89
N ALA A 132 -8.87 -12.06 0.74
CA ALA A 132 -10.06 -12.89 0.80
C ALA A 132 -10.11 -13.95 -0.32
N SER A 133 -9.63 -13.63 -1.53
CA SER A 133 -9.54 -14.59 -2.64
C SER A 133 -8.48 -15.67 -2.38
N LEU A 134 -7.35 -15.30 -1.77
CA LEU A 134 -6.27 -16.22 -1.41
C LEU A 134 -6.68 -17.17 -0.27
N ASP A 135 -7.40 -16.67 0.73
CA ASP A 135 -7.94 -17.46 1.84
C ASP A 135 -8.93 -18.55 1.34
N ALA A 136 -9.72 -18.22 0.32
CA ALA A 136 -10.69 -19.13 -0.29
C ALA A 136 -10.07 -20.26 -1.15
N ALA A 137 -8.79 -20.16 -1.50
CA ALA A 137 -8.10 -21.18 -2.30
C ALA A 137 -8.05 -22.51 -1.53
N GLN A 138 -8.23 -23.65 -2.21
CA GLN A 138 -8.17 -24.97 -1.56
C GLN A 138 -6.90 -25.74 -1.89
N THR A 139 -6.19 -25.32 -2.93
CA THR A 139 -4.97 -25.93 -3.43
C THR A 139 -3.92 -24.86 -3.74
N LEU A 140 -2.65 -25.25 -3.89
CA LEU A 140 -1.60 -24.35 -4.38
C LEU A 140 -1.91 -23.79 -5.77
N ASP A 141 -2.53 -24.58 -6.65
CA ASP A 141 -2.93 -24.12 -7.98
C ASP A 141 -4.02 -23.04 -7.89
N ASP A 142 -5.06 -23.25 -7.07
CA ASP A 142 -6.09 -22.22 -6.83
C ASP A 142 -5.49 -20.94 -6.23
N PHE A 143 -4.51 -21.11 -5.33
CA PHE A 143 -3.81 -20.00 -4.68
C PHE A 143 -2.99 -19.20 -5.70
N ALA A 144 -2.23 -19.88 -6.56
CA ALA A 144 -1.46 -19.27 -7.63
C ALA A 144 -2.36 -18.55 -8.66
N ASP A 145 -3.49 -19.17 -9.03
CA ASP A 145 -4.49 -18.56 -9.91
C ASP A 145 -5.12 -17.32 -9.28
N ALA A 146 -5.46 -17.36 -7.99
CA ALA A 146 -5.99 -16.21 -7.26
C ALA A 146 -4.98 -15.05 -7.19
N LEU A 147 -3.71 -15.35 -6.95
CA LEU A 147 -2.64 -14.34 -6.97
C LEU A 147 -2.43 -13.75 -8.36
N ALA A 148 -2.40 -14.59 -9.40
CA ALA A 148 -2.23 -14.15 -10.79
C ALA A 148 -3.42 -13.34 -11.31
N ALA A 149 -4.63 -13.62 -10.85
CA ALA A 149 -5.83 -12.86 -11.16
C ALA A 149 -5.94 -11.54 -10.38
N SER A 150 -5.15 -11.36 -9.32
CA SER A 150 -5.18 -10.15 -8.51
C SER A 150 -4.80 -8.92 -9.33
N PRO A 151 -5.54 -7.80 -9.22
CA PRO A 151 -5.16 -6.57 -9.88
C PRO A 151 -4.06 -5.80 -9.16
N ILE A 152 -3.54 -6.27 -8.00
CA ILE A 152 -2.55 -5.55 -7.19
C ILE A 152 -1.33 -5.13 -8.02
N GLY A 153 -0.77 -6.01 -8.85
CA GLY A 153 0.39 -5.69 -9.68
C GLY A 153 0.13 -4.52 -10.63
N ARG A 154 -0.99 -4.57 -11.37
CA ARG A 154 -1.40 -3.48 -12.27
C ARG A 154 -1.69 -2.19 -11.50
N LEU A 155 -2.38 -2.27 -10.37
CA LEU A 155 -2.72 -1.08 -9.57
C LEU A 155 -1.47 -0.44 -8.96
N SER A 156 -0.50 -1.24 -8.53
CA SER A 156 0.81 -0.78 -8.07
C SER A 156 1.56 -0.07 -9.20
N GLU A 157 1.60 -0.63 -10.41
CA GLU A 157 2.21 0.04 -11.57
C GLU A 157 1.52 1.38 -11.91
N GLU A 158 0.18 1.43 -11.85
CA GLU A 158 -0.59 2.65 -12.07
C GLU A 158 -0.30 3.71 -11.00
N PHE A 159 -0.16 3.31 -9.73
CA PHE A 159 0.20 4.19 -8.64
C PHE A 159 1.64 4.73 -8.79
N SER A 160 2.62 3.86 -9.03
CA SER A 160 4.01 4.23 -9.30
C SER A 160 4.15 5.13 -10.52
N ALA A 161 3.31 4.94 -11.55
CA ALA A 161 3.26 5.86 -12.69
C ALA A 161 2.82 7.27 -12.27
N SER A 162 1.73 7.39 -11.50
CA SER A 162 1.26 8.69 -11.01
C SER A 162 2.24 9.38 -10.06
N CYS A 163 2.96 8.61 -9.23
CA CYS A 163 4.05 9.14 -8.40
C CYS A 163 5.18 9.70 -9.28
N ARG A 164 5.57 9.00 -10.34
CA ARG A 164 6.61 9.49 -11.29
C ARG A 164 6.19 10.77 -12.00
N ASP A 165 4.89 10.96 -12.26
CA ASP A 165 4.38 12.22 -12.81
C ASP A 165 4.57 13.37 -11.80
N LEU A 166 4.35 13.13 -10.49
CA LEU A 166 4.67 14.11 -9.43
C LEU A 166 6.17 14.39 -9.33
N GLN A 167 7.02 13.36 -9.39
CA GLN A 167 8.49 13.53 -9.40
C GLN A 167 8.93 14.40 -10.59
N ALA A 168 8.36 14.19 -11.77
CA ALA A 168 8.70 14.98 -12.96
C ALA A 168 8.36 16.47 -12.78
N ILE A 169 7.31 16.80 -12.01
CA ILE A 169 6.99 18.19 -11.68
C ILE A 169 8.02 18.76 -10.70
N ALA A 170 8.38 18.04 -9.64
CA ALA A 170 9.44 18.45 -8.71
C ALA A 170 10.75 18.74 -9.45
N ASP A 171 11.17 17.82 -10.32
CA ASP A 171 12.36 17.96 -11.15
C ASP A 171 12.27 19.19 -12.07
N GLY A 172 11.10 19.42 -12.68
CA GLY A 172 10.84 20.56 -13.55
C GLY A 172 10.92 21.92 -12.84
N GLU A 173 10.56 21.96 -11.56
CA GLU A 173 10.63 23.14 -10.69
C GLU A 173 12.01 23.27 -10.00
N GLY A 174 12.91 22.29 -10.18
CA GLY A 174 14.25 22.28 -9.58
C GLY A 174 14.25 21.95 -8.08
N ILE A 175 13.23 21.23 -7.61
CA ILE A 175 13.03 20.83 -6.22
C ILE A 175 13.76 19.50 -6.01
N ALA A 176 14.75 19.52 -5.13
CA ALA A 176 15.61 18.36 -4.88
C ALA A 176 14.99 17.41 -3.83
N VAL A 177 13.99 16.63 -4.25
CA VAL A 177 13.36 15.56 -3.47
C VAL A 177 13.42 14.23 -4.21
N ASP A 178 13.39 13.13 -3.46
CA ASP A 178 13.19 11.77 -4.01
C ASP A 178 11.91 11.17 -3.44
N LEU A 179 10.90 11.00 -4.30
CA LEU A 179 9.60 10.48 -3.89
C LEU A 179 9.54 8.95 -3.82
N GLY A 180 10.61 8.23 -4.19
CA GLY A 180 10.65 6.77 -4.06
C GLY A 180 9.59 6.05 -4.92
N CYS A 181 9.33 6.54 -6.13
CA CYS A 181 8.19 6.10 -6.97
C CYS A 181 8.30 4.69 -7.59
N GLY A 182 9.12 3.79 -7.04
CA GLY A 182 9.33 2.43 -7.53
C GLY A 182 10.23 1.59 -6.64
#